data_AF-A0A6P0XEJ0-F1
#
_entry.id   AF-A0A6P0XEJ0-F1
#
_cell.length_a   1.000
_cell.length_b   1.000
_cell.length_c   1.000
_cell.angle_alpha   90.00
_cell.angle_beta   90.00
_cell.angle_gamma   90.00
#
_symmetry.space_group_name_H-M   'P 1'
#
loop_
_entity.id
_entity.type
_entity.pdbx_description
1 polymer ?
#
loop_
_entity_poly.entity_id
_entity_poly.type
_entity_poly.pdbx_seq_one_letter_code
_entity_poly.pdbx_strand_id
1 'polypeptide(L)'
;MVEQKNQKPRKGWIYFINPQKVYLTCKSNHTYLYDIEPLDYVECQHSSCTQKVNPSRVLRGAHPYIVLTSKKFSDESGYIETFNAIPLTSQETYKGLPTTYPINPTTKNCLEKQSFALVHQICTIDANYFKNKEGKWKERIGQLDKPDREAIGERLKNLFDLEQDDWFTKNVSSELLIEIMYKMPENQRHLAIEKLIDEFGS
;
A
#
# COMPACT_ATOMS: atom_id res chain seq x y z
N MET A 1 33.89 4.04 2.31
CA MET A 1 32.70 3.30 2.79
C MET A 1 31.65 4.33 3.14
N VAL A 2 30.53 4.37 2.42
CA VAL A 2 29.43 5.29 2.75
C VAL A 2 28.68 4.67 3.92
N GLU A 3 28.60 5.37 5.06
CA GLU A 3 27.76 4.96 6.18
C GLU A 3 26.34 4.70 5.69
N GLN A 4 25.85 3.46 5.85
CA GLN A 4 24.43 3.16 5.71
C GLN A 4 23.68 3.99 6.75
N LYS A 5 23.10 5.11 6.30
CA LYS A 5 22.19 5.88 7.13
C LYS A 5 20.97 4.99 7.40
N ASN A 6 20.84 4.51 8.63
CA ASN A 6 19.74 3.70 9.12
C ASN A 6 18.43 4.53 9.15
N GLN A 7 17.90 4.86 7.97
CA GLN A 7 16.74 5.73 7.81
C GLN A 7 15.48 4.91 7.59
N LYS A 8 14.49 5.15 8.44
CA LYS A 8 13.16 4.59 8.28
C LYS A 8 12.59 4.94 6.89
N PRO A 9 11.96 3.99 6.18
CA PRO A 9 11.33 4.23 4.89
C PRO A 9 10.36 5.42 4.91
N ARG A 10 10.35 6.21 3.84
CA ARG A 10 9.51 7.41 3.68
C ARG A 10 8.63 7.31 2.45
N LYS A 11 7.57 8.11 2.43
CA LYS A 11 6.65 8.26 1.30
C LYS A 11 7.40 8.56 0.00
N GLY A 12 7.11 7.77 -1.04
CA GLY A 12 7.73 7.85 -2.36
C GLY A 12 9.07 7.15 -2.50
N TRP A 13 9.63 6.55 -1.44
CA TRP A 13 10.84 5.74 -1.56
C TRP A 13 10.55 4.38 -2.17
N ILE A 14 11.51 3.86 -2.94
CA ILE A 14 11.41 2.59 -3.63
C ILE A 14 12.35 1.59 -2.98
N TYR A 15 11.84 0.39 -2.70
CA TYR A 15 12.58 -0.71 -2.11
C TYR A 15 12.38 -1.99 -2.91
N PHE A 16 13.44 -2.74 -3.12
CA PHE A 16 13.35 -4.10 -3.66
C PHE A 16 13.20 -5.10 -2.50
N ILE A 17 12.02 -5.71 -2.39
CA ILE A 17 11.68 -6.64 -1.31
C ILE A 17 10.87 -7.81 -1.85
N ASN A 18 10.73 -8.86 -1.04
CA ASN A 18 9.99 -10.07 -1.37
C ASN A 18 9.08 -10.46 -0.19
N PRO A 19 7.98 -9.75 0.04
CA PRO A 19 7.07 -10.07 1.13
C PRO A 19 6.45 -11.44 0.89
N GLN A 20 6.68 -12.40 1.80
CA GLN A 20 6.00 -13.71 1.78
C GLN A 20 4.66 -13.68 2.49
N LYS A 21 4.48 -12.66 3.34
CA LYS A 21 3.28 -12.42 4.11
C LYS A 21 2.89 -10.96 4.04
N VAL A 22 1.60 -10.68 4.03
CA VAL A 22 1.05 -9.32 4.07
C VAL A 22 -0.14 -9.25 5.03
N TYR A 23 -0.36 -8.07 5.58
CA TYR A 23 -1.56 -7.82 6.36
C TYR A 23 -2.75 -7.63 5.42
N LEU A 24 -3.78 -8.44 5.61
CA LEU A 24 -5.05 -8.32 4.92
C LEU A 24 -6.15 -8.12 5.95
N THR A 25 -7.16 -7.36 5.54
CA THR A 25 -8.33 -7.07 6.37
C THR A 25 -9.54 -7.74 5.77
N CYS A 26 -10.31 -8.47 6.58
CA CYS A 26 -11.61 -8.98 6.17
C CYS A 26 -12.65 -7.85 6.11
N LYS A 27 -13.83 -8.11 5.54
CA LYS A 27 -14.93 -7.14 5.48
C LYS A 27 -15.39 -6.69 6.87
N SER A 28 -15.23 -7.49 7.92
CA SER A 28 -15.51 -7.12 9.32
C SER A 28 -14.39 -6.35 10.03
N ASN A 29 -13.42 -5.77 9.30
CA ASN A 29 -12.30 -4.99 9.85
C ASN A 29 -11.27 -5.77 10.69
N HIS A 30 -11.31 -7.10 10.72
CA HIS A 30 -10.23 -7.86 11.36
C HIS A 30 -9.00 -7.90 10.44
N THR A 31 -7.87 -7.41 10.95
CA THR A 31 -6.60 -7.36 10.22
C THR A 31 -5.67 -8.44 10.74
N TYR A 32 -5.20 -9.34 9.87
CA TYR A 32 -4.23 -10.38 10.23
C TYR A 32 -3.14 -10.53 9.16
N LEU A 33 -2.04 -11.17 9.55
CA LEU A 33 -0.93 -11.49 8.66
C LEU A 33 -1.20 -12.82 7.96
N TYR A 34 -1.24 -12.80 6.63
CA TYR A 34 -1.49 -13.98 5.80
C TYR A 34 -0.33 -14.26 4.86
N ASP A 35 -0.06 -15.54 4.61
CA ASP A 35 0.80 -15.97 3.51
C ASP A 35 0.17 -15.59 2.17
N ILE A 36 1.01 -15.15 1.22
CA ILE A 36 0.56 -14.80 -0.13
C ILE A 36 0.49 -16.01 -1.07
N GLU A 37 0.98 -17.17 -0.65
CA GLU A 37 1.02 -18.40 -1.46
C GLU A 37 -0.36 -18.97 -1.83
N PRO A 38 -1.38 -19.01 -0.94
CA PRO A 38 -2.71 -19.47 -1.33
C PRO A 38 -3.26 -18.63 -2.49
N LEU A 39 -3.75 -19.29 -3.55
CA LEU A 39 -4.18 -18.62 -4.79
C LEU A 39 -5.63 -18.12 -4.74
N ASP A 40 -6.48 -18.72 -3.91
CA ASP A 40 -7.93 -18.50 -3.96
C ASP A 40 -8.41 -17.56 -2.85
N TYR A 41 -8.39 -18.04 -1.60
CA TYR A 41 -8.81 -17.28 -0.43
C TYR A 41 -8.19 -17.86 0.83
N VAL A 42 -8.12 -17.02 1.85
CA VAL A 42 -7.79 -17.39 3.23
C VAL A 42 -8.97 -17.03 4.13
N GLU A 43 -9.24 -17.86 5.14
CA GLU A 43 -10.28 -17.56 6.12
C GLU A 43 -9.76 -16.55 7.14
N CYS A 44 -10.66 -15.68 7.60
CA CYS A 44 -10.33 -14.74 8.65
C CYS A 44 -9.90 -15.47 9.93
N GLN A 45 -8.76 -15.09 10.50
CA GLN A 45 -8.23 -15.73 11.72
C GLN A 45 -8.97 -15.33 13.00
N HIS A 46 -9.92 -14.38 12.94
CA HIS A 46 -10.71 -14.01 14.11
C HIS A 46 -11.68 -15.15 14.48
N SER A 47 -11.71 -15.54 15.75
CA SER A 47 -12.44 -16.72 16.25
C SER A 47 -13.93 -16.77 15.91
N SER A 48 -14.57 -15.60 15.76
CA SER A 48 -15.99 -15.46 15.39
C SER A 48 -16.24 -15.05 13.94
N CYS A 49 -15.22 -15.02 13.07
CA CYS A 49 -15.34 -14.52 11.71
C CYS A 49 -15.12 -15.63 10.67
N THR A 50 -16.13 -15.87 9.83
CA THR A 50 -16.08 -16.87 8.74
C THR A 50 -15.81 -16.25 7.37
N GLN A 51 -15.41 -14.98 7.34
CA GLN A 51 -15.19 -14.28 6.08
C GLN A 51 -13.96 -14.76 5.35
N LYS A 52 -14.08 -14.87 4.03
CA LYS A 52 -12.98 -15.18 3.12
C LYS A 52 -12.31 -13.89 2.66
N VAL A 53 -10.99 -13.87 2.75
CA VAL A 53 -10.13 -12.77 2.30
C VAL A 53 -9.36 -13.26 1.08
N ASN A 54 -9.32 -12.47 0.01
CA ASN A 54 -8.64 -12.86 -1.22
C ASN A 54 -7.22 -12.27 -1.27
N PRO A 55 -6.16 -13.09 -1.14
CA PRO A 55 -4.77 -12.64 -1.23
C PRO A 55 -4.29 -12.47 -2.68
N SER A 56 -5.02 -12.95 -3.69
CA SER A 56 -4.56 -12.99 -5.09
C SER A 56 -4.35 -11.63 -5.73
N ARG A 57 -4.89 -10.57 -5.12
CA ARG A 57 -4.65 -9.17 -5.51
C ARG A 57 -3.23 -8.67 -5.24
N VAL A 58 -2.40 -9.44 -4.54
CA VAL A 58 -1.04 -9.06 -4.14
C VAL A 58 -0.04 -9.60 -5.17
N LEU A 59 0.78 -8.72 -5.73
CA LEU A 59 1.87 -9.14 -6.61
C LEU A 59 2.86 -10.01 -5.82
N ARG A 60 3.24 -11.16 -6.40
CA ARG A 60 4.09 -12.16 -5.76
C ARG A 60 5.53 -12.07 -6.26
N GLY A 61 6.44 -12.52 -5.40
CA GLY A 61 7.87 -12.62 -5.70
C GLY A 61 8.64 -11.35 -5.34
N ALA A 62 9.93 -11.35 -5.68
CA ALA A 62 10.81 -10.23 -5.41
C ALA A 62 10.65 -9.15 -6.48
N HIS A 63 10.22 -7.96 -6.09
CA HIS A 63 10.08 -6.83 -6.99
C HIS A 63 10.15 -5.49 -6.24
N PRO A 64 10.25 -4.35 -6.95
CA PRO A 64 10.25 -3.06 -6.29
C PRO A 64 8.87 -2.70 -5.74
N TYR A 65 8.87 -1.91 -4.66
CA TYR A 65 7.69 -1.35 -4.01
C TYR A 65 7.89 0.13 -3.72
N ILE A 66 6.88 0.94 -3.99
CA ILE A 66 6.81 2.33 -3.54
C ILE A 66 6.18 2.37 -2.16
N VAL A 67 6.88 2.94 -1.18
CA VAL A 67 6.32 3.19 0.15
C VAL A 67 5.36 4.37 0.08
N LEU A 68 4.13 4.18 0.55
CA LEU A 68 3.15 5.26 0.67
C LEU A 68 3.15 5.83 2.07
N THR A 69 2.88 4.98 3.06
CA THR A 69 2.60 5.40 4.43
C THR A 69 3.13 4.35 5.40
N SER A 70 3.43 4.76 6.64
CA SER A 70 3.76 3.83 7.72
C SER A 70 2.67 3.86 8.78
N LYS A 71 2.26 2.70 9.27
CA LYS A 71 1.32 2.57 10.38
C LYS A 71 2.00 1.82 11.53
N LYS A 72 1.60 2.17 12.75
CA LYS A 72 1.84 1.35 13.93
C LYS A 72 0.50 0.97 14.50
N PHE A 73 0.33 -0.30 14.82
CA PHE A 73 -0.80 -0.78 15.62
C PHE A 73 -0.29 -1.80 16.63
N SER A 74 -1.06 -2.05 17.67
CA SER A 74 -0.77 -3.03 18.71
C SER A 74 -1.79 -4.15 18.62
N ASP A 75 -1.33 -5.40 18.68
CA ASP A 75 -2.17 -6.56 18.92
C ASP A 75 -1.65 -7.36 20.12
N GLU A 76 -2.23 -8.53 20.38
CA GLU A 76 -1.84 -9.42 21.49
C GLU A 76 -0.36 -9.87 21.42
N SER A 77 0.29 -9.77 20.24
CA SER A 77 1.69 -10.11 20.03
C SER A 77 2.65 -8.93 20.22
N GLY A 78 2.14 -7.72 20.44
CA GLY A 78 2.91 -6.51 20.71
C GLY A 78 2.71 -5.40 19.67
N TYR A 79 3.66 -4.46 19.62
CA TYR A 79 3.64 -3.36 18.65
C TYR A 79 4.11 -3.83 17.27
N ILE A 80 3.24 -3.69 16.29
CA ILE A 80 3.51 -4.02 14.89
C ILE A 80 3.68 -2.72 14.11
N GLU A 81 4.80 -2.60 13.41
CA GLU A 81 5.06 -1.54 12.45
C GLU A 81 4.88 -2.08 11.04
N THR A 82 4.07 -1.40 10.24
CA THR A 82 3.76 -1.80 8.86
C THR A 82 3.87 -0.63 7.89
N PHE A 83 4.01 -0.93 6.61
CA PHE A 83 3.99 0.05 5.53
C PHE A 83 2.94 -0.31 4.49
N ASN A 84 2.13 0.67 4.10
CA ASN A 84 1.35 0.55 2.88
C ASN A 84 2.26 0.82 1.69
N ALA A 85 2.24 -0.08 0.70
CA ALA A 85 3.10 0.02 -0.45
C ALA A 85 2.40 -0.37 -1.75
N ILE A 86 2.81 0.26 -2.84
CA ILE A 86 2.37 -0.07 -4.21
C ILE A 86 3.45 -0.93 -4.86
N PRO A 87 3.12 -2.14 -5.35
CA PRO A 87 4.07 -2.95 -6.08
C PRO A 87 4.34 -2.37 -7.48
N LEU A 88 5.59 -2.50 -7.91
CA LEU A 88 6.04 -2.19 -9.26
C LEU A 88 6.33 -3.46 -10.04
N THR A 89 5.96 -3.49 -11.31
CA THR A 89 6.29 -4.57 -12.24
C THR A 89 6.72 -4.02 -13.59
N SER A 90 7.60 -4.71 -14.30
CA SER A 90 7.89 -4.40 -15.70
C SER A 90 7.09 -5.26 -16.69
N GLN A 91 6.12 -6.04 -16.20
CA GLN A 91 5.30 -6.90 -17.05
C GLN A 91 4.30 -6.04 -17.84
N GLU A 92 4.36 -6.13 -19.17
CA GLU A 92 3.50 -5.34 -20.06
C GLU A 92 2.02 -5.75 -20.03
N THR A 93 1.68 -6.89 -19.42
CA THR A 93 0.31 -7.36 -19.21
C THR A 93 -0.54 -6.36 -18.40
N TYR A 94 0.08 -5.51 -17.59
CA TYR A 94 -0.60 -4.49 -16.79
C TYR A 94 -0.70 -3.13 -17.50
N LYS A 95 -0.16 -3.00 -18.72
CA LYS A 95 -0.15 -1.76 -19.49
C LYS A 95 -1.58 -1.37 -19.88
N GLY A 96 -1.88 -0.07 -19.77
CA GLY A 96 -3.17 0.51 -20.23
C GLY A 96 -4.32 0.37 -19.23
N LEU A 97 -4.14 -0.31 -18.09
CA LEU A 97 -5.17 -0.36 -17.05
C LEU A 97 -5.34 1.01 -16.37
N PRO A 98 -6.57 1.50 -16.13
CA PRO A 98 -6.83 2.76 -15.43
C PRO A 98 -6.24 2.81 -14.01
N THR A 99 -6.05 1.66 -13.39
CA THR A 99 -5.49 1.50 -12.05
C THR A 99 -3.98 1.26 -12.04
N THR A 100 -3.32 1.49 -13.19
CA THR A 100 -1.89 1.31 -13.37
C THR A 100 -1.26 2.60 -13.91
N TYR A 101 -0.10 2.98 -13.36
CA TYR A 101 0.65 4.15 -13.82
C TYR A 101 2.02 3.74 -14.37
N PRO A 102 2.37 4.11 -15.62
CA PRO A 102 3.71 3.88 -16.15
C PRO A 102 4.71 4.87 -15.54
N ILE A 103 5.86 4.36 -15.10
CA ILE A 103 6.98 5.12 -14.56
C ILE A 103 8.20 4.84 -15.45
N ASN A 104 8.75 5.90 -16.03
CA ASN A 104 9.97 5.79 -16.83
C ASN A 104 11.22 5.80 -15.92
N PRO A 105 12.31 5.11 -16.32
CA PRO A 105 13.60 5.22 -15.64
C PRO A 105 14.07 6.66 -15.48
N THR A 106 14.48 7.02 -14.27
CA THR A 106 15.19 8.27 -13.97
C THR A 106 16.38 7.99 -13.07
N THR A 107 17.34 8.92 -13.03
CA THR A 107 18.48 8.84 -12.11
C THR A 107 18.08 8.87 -10.64
N LYS A 108 16.86 9.32 -10.31
CA LYS A 108 16.35 9.37 -8.94
C LYS A 108 15.59 8.10 -8.54
N ASN A 109 14.81 7.53 -9.46
CA ASN A 109 14.05 6.31 -9.18
C ASN A 109 14.87 5.03 -9.38
N CYS A 110 15.99 5.12 -10.11
CA CYS A 110 16.95 4.05 -10.35
C CYS A 110 16.33 2.77 -10.94
N LEU A 111 15.20 2.89 -11.64
CA LEU A 111 14.58 1.76 -12.35
C LEU A 111 15.38 1.49 -13.63
N GLU A 112 15.62 0.22 -13.96
CA GLU A 112 16.38 -0.16 -15.17
C GLU A 112 15.56 0.03 -16.46
N LYS A 113 14.24 -0.14 -16.36
CA LYS A 113 13.29 -0.08 -17.48
C LYS A 113 11.95 0.47 -17.01
N GLN A 114 11.09 0.82 -17.95
CA GLN A 114 9.74 1.26 -17.63
C GLN A 114 9.06 0.23 -16.74
N SER A 115 8.52 0.72 -15.63
CA SER A 115 7.80 -0.09 -14.65
C SER A 115 6.40 0.48 -14.47
N PHE A 116 5.49 -0.37 -14.03
CA PHE A 116 4.09 -0.08 -13.84
C PHE A 116 3.76 -0.13 -12.35
N ALA A 117 3.29 0.99 -11.81
CA ALA A 117 2.77 1.06 -10.45
C ALA A 117 1.34 0.52 -10.42
N LEU A 118 1.13 -0.61 -9.75
CA LEU A 118 -0.16 -1.30 -9.69
C LEU A 118 -0.98 -0.78 -8.50
N VAL A 119 -1.62 0.37 -8.68
CA VAL A 119 -2.36 1.10 -7.61
C VAL A 119 -3.46 0.23 -7.00
N HIS A 120 -4.13 -0.60 -7.79
CA HIS A 120 -5.14 -1.55 -7.32
C HIS A 120 -4.60 -2.68 -6.43
N GLN A 121 -3.28 -2.90 -6.40
CA GLN A 121 -2.61 -3.97 -5.65
C GLN A 121 -1.88 -3.44 -4.42
N ILE A 122 -2.31 -2.31 -3.85
CA ILE A 122 -1.78 -1.84 -2.57
C ILE A 122 -1.91 -2.94 -1.52
N CYS A 123 -0.83 -3.14 -0.77
CA CYS A 123 -0.78 -4.06 0.34
C CYS A 123 -0.11 -3.43 1.56
N THR A 124 -0.42 -3.98 2.72
CA THR A 124 0.20 -3.60 4.00
C THR A 124 1.28 -4.64 4.34
N ILE A 125 2.52 -4.20 4.37
CA ILE A 125 3.71 -5.03 4.51
C ILE A 125 4.31 -4.84 5.91
N ASP A 126 4.74 -5.93 6.55
CA ASP A 126 5.50 -5.89 7.80
C ASP A 126 6.82 -5.10 7.63
N ALA A 127 7.13 -4.20 8.57
CA ALA A 127 8.35 -3.41 8.56
C ALA A 127 9.64 -4.24 8.47
N ASN A 128 9.64 -5.48 8.95
CA ASN A 128 10.79 -6.38 8.90
C ASN A 128 11.22 -6.70 7.47
N TYR A 129 10.32 -6.65 6.48
CA TYR A 129 10.72 -6.79 5.07
C TYR A 129 11.61 -5.65 4.57
N PHE A 130 11.53 -4.48 5.21
CA PHE A 130 12.36 -3.31 4.94
C PHE A 130 13.63 -3.28 5.82
N LYS A 131 13.86 -4.28 6.68
CA LYS A 131 15.04 -4.41 7.52
C LYS A 131 15.97 -5.52 7.02
N ASN A 132 17.26 -5.37 7.26
CA ASN A 132 18.25 -6.42 7.06
C ASN A 132 18.26 -7.40 8.25
N LYS A 133 19.14 -8.41 8.20
CA LYS A 133 19.22 -9.45 9.24
C LYS A 133 19.64 -8.88 10.61
N GLU A 134 20.33 -7.75 10.61
CA GLU A 134 20.76 -7.01 11.80
C GLU A 134 19.68 -6.06 12.34
N GLY A 135 18.48 -6.04 11.74
CA GLY A 135 17.36 -5.19 12.15
C GLY A 135 17.48 -3.72 11.74
N LYS A 136 18.49 -3.36 10.93
CA LYS A 136 18.65 -2.02 10.36
C LYS A 136 17.81 -1.87 9.10
N TRP A 137 17.32 -0.67 8.83
CA TRP A 137 16.60 -0.38 7.59
C TRP A 137 17.52 -0.62 6.38
N LYS A 138 16.98 -1.34 5.39
CA LYS A 138 17.64 -1.54 4.10
C LYS A 138 17.87 -0.19 3.42
N GLU A 139 18.80 -0.19 2.49
CA GLU A 139 18.98 0.94 1.59
C GLU A 139 17.83 0.96 0.56
N ARG A 140 17.23 2.13 0.35
CA ARG A 140 16.27 2.32 -0.73
C ARG A 140 17.00 2.20 -2.06
N ILE A 141 16.34 1.65 -3.08
CA ILE A 141 16.94 1.60 -4.43
C ILE A 141 16.77 2.94 -5.16
N GLY A 142 15.72 3.70 -4.83
CA GLY A 142 15.42 4.98 -5.46
C GLY A 142 14.27 5.72 -4.78
N GLN A 143 13.82 6.79 -5.42
CA GLN A 143 12.65 7.55 -5.00
C GLN A 143 11.89 8.09 -6.21
N LEU A 144 10.57 8.21 -6.08
CA LEU A 144 9.72 8.80 -7.11
C LEU A 144 10.02 10.29 -7.30
N ASP A 145 9.90 10.71 -8.55
CA ASP A 145 9.82 12.13 -8.88
C ASP A 145 8.45 12.71 -8.51
N LYS A 146 8.41 14.04 -8.34
CA LYS A 146 7.18 14.74 -7.94
C LYS A 146 6.01 14.48 -8.92
N PRO A 147 6.18 14.56 -10.26
CA PRO A 147 5.09 14.30 -11.19
C PRO A 147 4.54 12.87 -11.09
N ASP A 148 5.42 11.88 -10.96
CA ASP A 148 5.00 10.47 -10.80
C ASP A 148 4.18 10.29 -9.52
N ARG A 149 4.64 10.90 -8.42
CA ARG A 149 3.95 10.84 -7.13
C ARG A 149 2.56 11.49 -7.20
N GLU A 150 2.44 12.62 -7.89
CA GLU A 150 1.16 13.32 -8.07
C GLU A 150 0.21 12.49 -8.93
N ALA A 151 0.67 11.95 -10.06
CA ALA A 151 -0.15 11.11 -10.94
C ALA A 151 -0.62 9.81 -10.27
N ILE A 152 0.22 9.18 -9.47
CA ILE A 152 -0.17 8.02 -8.64
C ILE A 152 -1.20 8.44 -7.59
N GLY A 153 -1.04 9.62 -6.98
CA GLY A 153 -2.02 10.20 -6.06
C GLY A 153 -3.39 10.40 -6.69
N GLU A 154 -3.44 10.91 -7.92
CA GLU A 154 -4.71 11.09 -8.66
C GLU A 154 -5.37 9.75 -9.00
N ARG A 155 -4.59 8.73 -9.41
CA ARG A 155 -5.14 7.39 -9.63
C ARG A 155 -5.65 6.74 -8.35
N LEU A 156 -5.03 7.04 -7.20
CA LEU A 156 -5.55 6.61 -5.91
C LEU A 156 -6.92 7.23 -5.64
N LYS A 157 -7.06 8.55 -5.81
CA LYS A 157 -8.35 9.23 -5.65
C LYS A 157 -9.43 8.62 -6.55
N ASN A 158 -9.11 8.38 -7.83
CA ASN A 158 -10.03 7.77 -8.78
C ASN A 158 -10.38 6.32 -8.42
N LEU A 159 -9.42 5.53 -7.93
CA LEU A 159 -9.67 4.17 -7.43
C LEU A 159 -10.63 4.18 -6.24
N PHE A 160 -10.64 5.25 -5.47
CA PHE A 160 -11.50 5.45 -4.31
C PHE A 160 -12.80 6.20 -4.62
N ASP A 161 -13.09 6.44 -5.91
CA ASP A 161 -14.29 7.16 -6.38
C ASP A 161 -14.48 8.53 -5.69
N LEU A 162 -13.38 9.23 -5.46
CA LEU A 162 -13.38 10.55 -4.83
C LEU A 162 -13.36 11.62 -5.92
N GLU A 163 -14.38 12.50 -5.96
CA GLU A 163 -14.43 13.58 -6.94
C GLU A 163 -13.23 14.53 -6.81
N GLN A 164 -12.63 14.86 -7.95
CA GLN A 164 -11.32 15.50 -8.07
C GLN A 164 -11.26 16.94 -7.52
N ASP A 165 -12.42 17.58 -7.37
CA ASP A 165 -12.55 18.95 -6.90
C ASP A 165 -13.36 19.08 -5.61
N ASP A 166 -13.73 17.94 -5.02
CA ASP A 166 -14.43 17.94 -3.75
C ASP A 166 -13.47 18.39 -2.64
N TRP A 167 -13.93 19.34 -1.82
CA TRP A 167 -13.17 19.93 -0.74
C TRP A 167 -12.62 18.84 0.21
N PHE A 168 -13.32 17.70 0.30
CA PHE A 168 -12.88 16.49 0.99
C PHE A 168 -11.50 15.98 0.54
N THR A 169 -11.26 15.86 -0.77
CA THR A 169 -9.98 15.36 -1.30
C THR A 169 -8.81 16.33 -1.10
N LYS A 170 -9.10 17.61 -0.85
CA LYS A 170 -8.11 18.65 -0.51
C LYS A 170 -7.72 18.60 0.97
N ASN A 171 -8.60 18.10 1.84
CA ASN A 171 -8.41 18.08 3.29
C ASN A 171 -8.10 16.69 3.85
N VAL A 172 -8.38 15.62 3.10
CA VAL A 172 -8.18 14.25 3.54
C VAL A 172 -6.87 13.66 3.00
N SER A 173 -6.07 13.11 3.92
CA SER A 173 -4.81 12.46 3.56
C SER A 173 -5.04 11.11 2.86
N SER A 174 -4.18 10.76 1.91
CA SER A 174 -4.16 9.45 1.25
C SER A 174 -4.10 8.28 2.25
N GLU A 175 -3.48 8.51 3.40
CA GLU A 175 -3.40 7.63 4.55
C GLU A 175 -4.80 7.26 5.07
N LEU A 176 -5.66 8.26 5.30
CA LEU A 176 -7.01 8.08 5.85
C LEU A 176 -7.94 7.38 4.85
N LEU A 177 -7.82 7.67 3.55
CA LEU A 177 -8.59 7.02 2.49
C LEU A 177 -8.29 5.52 2.40
N ILE A 178 -7.01 5.16 2.50
CA ILE A 178 -6.57 3.77 2.54
C ILE A 178 -7.13 3.08 3.79
N GLU A 179 -7.20 3.76 4.94
CA GLU A 179 -7.84 3.18 6.13
C GLU A 179 -9.32 2.93 5.91
N ILE A 180 -10.09 3.89 5.42
CA ILE A 180 -11.52 3.71 5.18
C ILE A 180 -11.75 2.53 4.22
N MET A 181 -11.03 2.48 3.10
CA MET A 181 -11.26 1.49 2.06
C MET A 181 -10.75 0.09 2.41
N TYR A 182 -9.64 -0.04 3.16
CA TYR A 182 -9.08 -1.36 3.45
C TYR A 182 -9.35 -1.84 4.86
N LYS A 183 -9.92 -1.01 5.75
CA LYS A 183 -10.32 -1.41 7.10
C LYS A 183 -11.84 -1.42 7.27
N MET A 184 -12.60 -0.58 6.57
CA MET A 184 -14.05 -0.59 6.74
C MET A 184 -14.75 -1.61 5.82
N PRO A 185 -15.85 -2.24 6.30
CA PRO A 185 -16.75 -3.01 5.46
C PRO A 185 -17.21 -2.20 4.24
N GLU A 186 -17.28 -2.83 3.07
CA GLU A 186 -17.63 -2.16 1.80
C GLU A 186 -18.95 -1.38 1.88
N ASN A 187 -19.95 -1.93 2.56
CA ASN A 187 -21.25 -1.31 2.80
C ASN A 187 -21.22 -0.15 3.82
N GLN A 188 -20.10 0.08 4.51
CA GLN A 188 -19.91 1.18 5.45
C GLN A 188 -18.94 2.24 4.94
N ARG A 189 -18.20 1.97 3.85
CA ARG A 189 -17.22 2.89 3.29
C ARG A 189 -17.87 4.18 2.80
N HIS A 190 -18.96 4.05 2.04
CA HIS A 190 -19.68 5.21 1.52
C HIS A 190 -20.16 6.11 2.66
N LEU A 191 -20.80 5.52 3.68
CA LEU A 191 -21.31 6.24 4.84
C LEU A 191 -20.21 6.86 5.71
N ALA A 192 -19.04 6.22 5.79
CA ALA A 192 -17.88 6.76 6.51
C ALA A 192 -17.22 7.91 5.77
N ILE A 193 -17.16 7.82 4.43
CA ILE A 193 -16.73 8.92 3.57
C ILE A 193 -17.71 10.09 3.73
N GLU A 194 -19.03 9.86 3.63
CA GLU A 194 -20.07 10.87 3.84
C GLU A 194 -19.99 11.53 5.22
N LYS A 195 -19.84 10.76 6.31
CA LYS A 195 -19.69 11.35 7.65
C LYS A 195 -18.44 12.17 7.83
N LEU A 196 -17.32 11.72 7.27
CA LEU A 196 -16.09 12.50 7.28
C LEU A 196 -16.26 13.78 6.42
N ILE A 197 -17.01 13.73 5.33
CA ILE A 197 -17.40 14.93 4.57
C ILE A 197 -18.22 15.85 5.50
N ASP A 198 -19.26 15.38 6.17
CA ASP A 198 -20.09 16.23 7.03
C ASP A 198 -19.31 16.87 8.21
N GLU A 199 -18.41 16.12 8.84
CA GLU A 199 -17.62 16.55 10.02
C GLU A 199 -16.61 17.66 9.72
N PHE A 200 -16.07 17.74 8.50
CA PHE A 200 -15.15 18.83 8.15
C PHE A 200 -15.85 19.99 7.39
N GLY A 201 -17.12 19.82 6.99
CA GLY A 201 -17.93 20.83 6.30
C GLY A 201 -18.78 21.71 7.24
N SER A 202 -18.78 21.40 8.54
CA SER A 202 -19.45 22.14 9.63
C SER A 202 -18.46 22.89 10.51
#